data_AF-A0A7W1R7L3-F1
#
_entry.id   AF-A0A7W1R7L3-F1
#
_cell.length_a   1.000
_cell.length_b   1.000
_cell.length_c   1.000
_cell.angle_alpha   90.00
_cell.angle_beta   90.00
_cell.angle_gamma   90.00
#
_symmetry.space_group_name_H-M   'P 1'
#
loop_
_entity.id
_entity.type
_entity.pdbx_description
1 polymer ?
#
loop_
_entity_poly.entity_id
_entity_poly.type
_entity_poly.pdbx_seq_one_letter_code
_entity_poly.pdbx_strand_id
1 'polypeptide(L)'
;MRAVPALATACVLAAAVGCSNDGDGGGATTVERGDAAVPAALAGDGPTTEDHWHIAYAFNLCNPDTGEQQLATVEGDKEIRDESGAPVGAEPKYAATGVHSHEDGVIHWHAISSQATGANATLGVFVDVYDVELTDSSLVFPADQGGGLSFSEGDTMCGDEPGQLSVTVWPDYADTERSVTVTEGLADIPVTRDDSVFVISVAPEGAEIGQPSWAADLPELGARDGG
;
A
#
# COMPACT_ATOMS: atom_id res chain seq x y z
N MET A 1 -66.17 7.64 14.56
CA MET A 1 -65.68 8.24 13.29
C MET A 1 -65.30 9.69 13.57
N ARG A 2 -64.01 9.99 13.67
CA ARG A 2 -63.44 11.34 13.57
C ARG A 2 -61.96 11.21 13.24
N ALA A 3 -61.52 12.08 12.35
CA ALA A 3 -60.40 11.93 11.44
C ALA A 3 -59.03 12.18 12.08
N VAL A 4 -58.03 11.51 11.51
CA VAL A 4 -56.59 11.73 11.67
C VAL A 4 -56.18 12.98 10.88
N PRO A 5 -55.23 13.79 11.37
CA PRO A 5 -54.34 14.55 10.49
C PRO A 5 -52.91 14.01 10.58
N ALA A 6 -52.36 13.68 9.42
CA ALA A 6 -50.96 13.36 9.22
C ALA A 6 -50.12 14.63 9.34
N LEU A 7 -49.13 14.65 10.24
CA LEU A 7 -48.05 15.62 10.22
C LEU A 7 -46.93 15.08 9.32
N ALA A 8 -46.72 15.74 8.18
CA ALA A 8 -45.53 15.59 7.37
C ALA A 8 -44.33 16.17 8.13
N THR A 9 -43.36 15.30 8.47
CA THR A 9 -42.06 15.73 8.98
C THR A 9 -41.18 16.06 7.78
N ALA A 10 -40.87 17.34 7.61
CA ALA A 10 -39.87 17.81 6.66
C ALA A 10 -38.48 17.39 7.15
N CYS A 11 -37.80 16.55 6.38
CA CYS A 11 -36.39 16.25 6.58
C CYS A 11 -35.59 17.47 6.06
N VAL A 12 -35.07 18.29 6.95
CA VAL A 12 -34.14 19.36 6.61
C VAL A 12 -32.77 18.70 6.40
N LEU A 13 -32.33 18.68 5.14
CA LEU A 13 -30.92 18.43 4.79
C LEU A 13 -30.07 19.51 5.46
N ALA A 14 -29.24 19.12 6.43
CA ALA A 14 -28.13 19.93 6.90
C ALA A 14 -26.85 19.39 6.25
N ALA A 15 -26.42 20.03 5.16
CA ALA A 15 -25.05 19.90 4.67
C ALA A 15 -24.15 20.69 5.63
N ALA A 16 -23.40 19.98 6.48
CA ALA A 16 -22.33 20.59 7.26
C ALA A 16 -21.06 20.57 6.41
N VAL A 17 -20.82 21.67 5.68
CA VAL A 17 -19.47 22.02 5.22
C VAL A 17 -18.73 22.55 6.45
N GLY A 18 -17.92 21.71 7.07
CA GLY A 18 -17.03 22.08 8.15
C GLY A 18 -15.62 22.31 7.60
N CYS A 19 -15.28 23.56 7.28
CA CYS A 19 -13.88 23.97 7.26
C CYS A 19 -13.41 24.03 8.72
N SER A 20 -12.53 23.13 9.15
CA SER A 20 -11.70 23.35 10.34
C SER A 20 -10.24 23.42 9.91
N ASN A 21 -9.66 24.60 10.10
CA ASN A 21 -8.22 24.78 10.22
C ASN A 21 -7.86 24.49 11.67
N ASP A 22 -7.15 23.39 11.92
CA ASP A 22 -6.29 23.26 13.09
C ASP A 22 -4.87 22.98 12.60
N GLY A 23 -3.95 23.83 13.04
CA GLY A 23 -2.53 23.66 12.80
C GLY A 23 -1.89 22.78 13.86
N ASP A 24 -0.76 22.20 13.47
CA ASP A 24 0.34 21.70 14.31
C ASP A 24 0.07 20.43 15.13
N GLY A 25 0.39 19.31 14.49
CA GLY A 25 0.68 18.02 15.07
C GLY A 25 1.13 17.10 13.94
N GLY A 26 2.43 16.84 13.81
CA GLY A 26 2.95 15.83 12.89
C GLY A 26 2.39 14.47 13.28
N GLY A 27 1.35 14.04 12.59
CA GLY A 27 0.63 12.80 12.83
C GLY A 27 0.01 12.30 11.54
N ALA A 28 -0.12 10.98 11.44
CA ALA A 28 -0.71 10.29 10.30
C ALA A 28 -2.06 10.93 9.93
N THR A 29 -2.22 11.35 8.68
CA THR A 29 -3.52 11.80 8.17
C THR A 29 -4.25 10.59 7.61
N THR A 30 -5.35 10.19 8.24
CA THR A 30 -6.24 9.14 7.72
C THR A 30 -7.17 9.72 6.66
N VAL A 31 -7.24 9.08 5.50
CA VAL A 31 -8.24 9.40 4.48
C VAL A 31 -9.34 8.34 4.51
N GLU A 32 -10.51 8.74 5.00
CA GLU A 32 -11.65 7.87 5.28
C GLU A 32 -12.43 7.43 4.03
N ARG A 33 -13.17 6.33 4.21
CA ARG A 33 -14.06 5.64 3.27
C ARG A 33 -15.09 6.60 2.64
N GLY A 34 -14.82 7.17 1.47
CA GLY A 34 -15.74 8.08 0.78
C GLY A 34 -15.12 9.13 -0.15
N ASP A 35 -13.84 9.44 -0.02
CA ASP A 35 -13.13 10.35 -0.93
C ASP A 35 -12.23 9.54 -1.87
N ALA A 36 -12.79 9.05 -2.98
CA ALA A 36 -12.11 8.29 -4.03
C ALA A 36 -11.02 9.09 -4.80
N ALA A 37 -10.52 10.19 -4.25
CA ALA A 37 -9.40 10.95 -4.79
C ALA A 37 -8.13 10.51 -4.07
N VAL A 38 -7.07 10.22 -4.83
CA VAL A 38 -5.71 10.05 -4.29
C VAL A 38 -5.46 11.19 -3.30
N PRO A 39 -5.10 10.88 -2.04
CA PRO A 39 -4.81 11.90 -1.04
C PRO A 39 -3.84 12.93 -1.62
N ALA A 40 -4.12 14.23 -1.45
CA ALA A 40 -3.27 15.28 -2.04
C ALA A 40 -1.79 15.16 -1.63
N ALA A 41 -1.53 14.58 -0.46
CA ALA A 41 -0.19 14.27 0.04
C ALA A 41 0.56 13.22 -0.81
N LEU A 42 -0.16 12.34 -1.52
CA LEU A 42 0.38 11.32 -2.42
C LEU A 42 0.43 11.77 -3.89
N ALA A 43 -0.09 12.97 -4.19
CA ALA A 43 -0.04 13.51 -5.54
C ALA A 43 1.41 13.80 -5.98
N GLY A 44 1.69 13.53 -7.25
CA GLY A 44 2.95 13.76 -7.93
C GLY A 44 2.95 13.06 -9.29
N ASP A 45 3.99 13.29 -10.07
CA ASP A 45 4.19 12.56 -11.31
C ASP A 45 4.80 11.18 -10.98
N GLY A 46 4.30 10.13 -11.63
CA GLY A 46 4.91 8.80 -11.52
C GLY A 46 6.23 8.71 -12.29
N PRO A 47 7.02 7.63 -12.07
CA PRO A 47 8.31 7.43 -12.72
C PRO A 47 8.18 7.33 -14.23
N THR A 48 9.27 7.62 -14.91
CA THR A 48 9.48 7.40 -16.34
C THR A 48 10.34 6.16 -16.56
N THR A 49 10.63 5.84 -17.83
CA THR A 49 11.56 4.74 -18.14
C THR A 49 13.03 5.08 -17.94
N GLU A 50 13.34 6.34 -17.58
CA GLU A 50 14.71 6.79 -17.27
C GLU A 50 14.96 6.82 -15.75
N ASP A 51 13.92 6.55 -14.96
CA ASP A 51 13.97 6.58 -13.51
C ASP A 51 14.38 5.23 -12.93
N HIS A 52 15.09 5.29 -11.80
CA HIS A 52 15.56 4.14 -11.02
C HIS A 52 15.17 4.39 -9.56
N TRP A 53 13.92 4.08 -9.20
CA TRP A 53 13.38 4.41 -7.88
C TRP A 53 13.42 3.21 -6.94
N HIS A 54 13.54 3.51 -5.64
CA HIS A 54 13.57 2.55 -4.55
C HIS A 54 12.55 2.97 -3.49
N ILE A 55 11.65 2.03 -3.16
CA ILE A 55 10.59 2.26 -2.18
C ILE A 55 10.69 1.19 -1.12
N ALA A 56 10.92 1.56 0.15
CA ALA A 56 10.87 0.56 1.22
C ALA A 56 9.44 0.07 1.39
N TYR A 57 9.24 -1.22 1.66
CA TYR A 57 7.92 -1.75 1.90
C TYR A 57 7.90 -2.88 2.91
N ALA A 58 6.71 -3.14 3.46
CA ALA A 58 6.40 -4.33 4.23
C ALA A 58 4.92 -4.69 4.11
N PHE A 59 4.62 -5.97 4.24
CA PHE A 59 3.31 -6.43 4.67
C PHE A 59 3.32 -6.55 6.19
N ASN A 60 2.50 -5.76 6.88
CA ASN A 60 2.28 -5.87 8.31
C ASN A 60 1.06 -6.74 8.57
N LEU A 61 1.31 -8.03 8.84
CA LEU A 61 0.29 -9.06 8.90
C LEU A 61 0.03 -9.44 10.35
N CYS A 62 -1.21 -9.23 10.75
CA CYS A 62 -1.71 -9.65 12.04
C CYS A 62 -1.96 -11.16 12.09
N ASN A 63 -1.47 -11.80 13.15
CA ASN A 63 -1.78 -13.18 13.46
C ASN A 63 -3.23 -13.28 14.00
N PRO A 64 -4.10 -14.13 13.41
CA PRO A 64 -5.51 -14.17 13.80
C PRO A 64 -5.75 -14.72 15.20
N ASP A 65 -4.86 -15.58 15.71
CA ASP A 65 -5.02 -16.22 17.02
C ASP A 65 -4.48 -15.36 18.17
N THR A 66 -3.43 -14.59 17.91
CA THR A 66 -2.68 -13.86 18.96
C THR A 66 -2.80 -12.34 18.86
N GLY A 67 -3.20 -11.81 17.69
CA GLY A 67 -3.18 -10.39 17.39
C GLY A 67 -1.76 -9.81 17.20
N GLU A 68 -0.72 -10.64 17.28
CA GLU A 68 0.65 -10.20 17.08
C GLU A 68 0.89 -9.78 15.63
N GLN A 69 1.51 -8.62 15.45
CA GLN A 69 1.87 -8.06 14.14
C GLN A 69 3.20 -8.64 13.67
N GLN A 70 3.23 -9.16 12.45
CA GLN A 70 4.42 -9.71 11.83
C GLN A 70 4.68 -9.01 10.50
N LEU A 71 5.89 -8.49 10.34
CA LEU A 71 6.35 -7.95 9.06
C LEU A 71 6.78 -9.09 8.14
N ALA A 72 6.36 -9.00 6.88
CA ALA A 72 6.73 -9.91 5.80
C ALA A 72 7.07 -9.12 4.52
N THR A 73 7.85 -9.74 3.66
CA THR A 73 8.18 -9.28 2.30
C THR A 73 7.70 -10.33 1.30
N VAL A 74 7.83 -10.01 0.01
CA VAL A 74 7.63 -11.01 -1.04
C VAL A 74 8.86 -11.92 -1.16
N GLU A 75 8.66 -13.11 -1.71
CA GLU A 75 9.69 -14.09 -2.02
C GLU A 75 9.97 -14.11 -3.54
N GLY A 76 11.23 -14.32 -3.91
CA GLY A 76 11.74 -14.35 -5.28
C GLY A 76 12.18 -12.99 -5.81
N ASP A 77 13.41 -12.91 -6.31
CA ASP A 77 13.96 -11.69 -6.93
C ASP A 77 13.28 -11.32 -8.27
N LYS A 78 12.60 -12.27 -8.92
CA LYS A 78 11.93 -12.22 -10.24
C LYS A 78 12.83 -11.84 -11.42
N GLU A 79 14.02 -11.33 -11.16
CA GLU A 79 15.03 -10.95 -12.14
C GLU A 79 16.09 -12.04 -12.42
N ILE A 80 15.90 -13.28 -11.95
CA ILE A 80 16.87 -14.38 -12.08
C ILE A 80 17.57 -14.39 -13.44
N ARG A 81 18.90 -14.28 -13.40
CA ARG A 81 19.81 -14.39 -14.54
C ARG A 81 20.58 -15.70 -14.48
N ASP A 82 20.90 -16.27 -15.64
CA ASP A 82 21.87 -17.37 -15.70
C ASP A 82 23.29 -16.89 -15.38
N GLU A 83 24.20 -17.85 -15.34
CA GLU A 83 25.65 -17.63 -15.17
C GLU A 83 26.26 -16.68 -16.22
N SER A 84 25.56 -16.40 -17.33
CA SER A 84 26.00 -15.44 -18.35
C SER A 84 25.40 -14.04 -18.19
N GLY A 85 24.55 -13.83 -17.18
CA GLY A 85 23.81 -12.59 -16.94
C GLY A 85 22.55 -12.43 -17.79
N ALA A 86 22.18 -13.45 -18.58
CA ALA A 86 20.96 -13.44 -19.38
C ALA A 86 19.76 -13.83 -18.51
N PRO A 87 18.58 -13.20 -18.65
CA PRO A 87 17.41 -13.56 -17.86
C PRO A 87 17.02 -15.02 -18.11
N VAL A 88 16.94 -15.84 -17.06
CA VAL A 88 16.43 -17.21 -17.14
C VAL A 88 15.08 -17.28 -16.49
N GLY A 89 14.05 -17.23 -17.33
CA GLY A 89 12.67 -17.32 -16.85
C GLY A 89 12.22 -16.06 -16.13
N ALA A 90 12.65 -14.88 -16.61
CA ALA A 90 12.06 -13.60 -16.19
C ALA A 90 10.53 -13.75 -16.17
N GLU A 91 9.96 -13.56 -14.98
CA GLU A 91 8.53 -13.69 -14.78
C GLU A 91 7.83 -12.73 -15.75
N PRO A 92 6.83 -13.16 -16.55
CA PRO A 92 6.25 -12.34 -17.62
C PRO A 92 5.80 -10.94 -17.20
N LYS A 93 5.32 -10.76 -15.97
CA LYS A 93 4.92 -9.46 -15.41
C LYS A 93 6.15 -8.62 -15.08
N TYR A 94 7.18 -9.19 -14.46
CA TYR A 94 8.48 -8.50 -14.31
C TYR A 94 9.03 -8.06 -15.68
N ALA A 95 9.05 -8.95 -16.67
CA ALA A 95 9.53 -8.65 -18.02
C ALA A 95 8.67 -7.61 -18.76
N ALA A 96 7.46 -7.32 -18.26
CA ALA A 96 6.56 -6.32 -18.82
C ALA A 96 6.69 -4.95 -18.10
N THR A 97 7.08 -4.94 -16.83
CA THR A 97 7.06 -3.75 -15.96
C THR A 97 8.45 -3.25 -15.59
N GLY A 98 9.40 -4.16 -15.33
CA GLY A 98 10.71 -3.84 -14.74
C GLY A 98 10.63 -3.55 -13.24
N VAL A 99 9.53 -3.91 -12.60
CA VAL A 99 9.28 -3.70 -11.17
C VAL A 99 9.46 -5.03 -10.43
N HIS A 100 10.28 -5.06 -9.38
CA HIS A 100 10.57 -6.26 -8.58
C HIS A 100 11.05 -5.90 -7.17
N SER A 101 11.38 -6.92 -6.37
CA SER A 101 11.99 -6.84 -5.03
C SER A 101 13.06 -7.91 -4.92
N HIS A 102 14.15 -7.65 -4.20
CA HIS A 102 15.22 -8.63 -3.93
C HIS A 102 15.02 -9.43 -2.64
N GLU A 103 13.77 -9.52 -2.16
CA GLU A 103 13.43 -10.07 -0.83
C GLU A 103 14.04 -9.29 0.34
N ASP A 104 14.50 -8.07 0.10
CA ASP A 104 15.17 -7.20 1.07
C ASP A 104 14.25 -6.13 1.65
N GLY A 105 12.98 -6.15 1.25
CA GLY A 105 11.98 -5.16 1.67
C GLY A 105 12.06 -3.84 0.91
N VAL A 106 12.67 -3.85 -0.28
CA VAL A 106 12.68 -2.72 -1.22
C VAL A 106 11.95 -3.10 -2.51
N ILE A 107 11.09 -2.21 -2.98
CA ILE A 107 10.55 -2.23 -4.33
C ILE A 107 11.54 -1.49 -5.22
N HIS A 108 12.10 -2.22 -6.16
CA HIS A 108 12.95 -1.72 -7.23
C HIS A 108 12.07 -1.37 -8.42
N TRP A 109 12.03 -0.09 -8.78
CA TRP A 109 11.13 0.44 -9.80
C TRP A 109 11.91 1.02 -10.98
N HIS A 110 12.23 0.16 -11.96
CA HIS A 110 12.92 0.55 -13.20
C HIS A 110 12.00 0.31 -14.38
N ALA A 111 11.07 1.23 -14.58
CA ALA A 111 10.01 1.02 -15.55
C ALA A 111 10.58 0.79 -16.96
N ILE A 112 10.28 -0.36 -17.57
CA ILE A 112 10.74 -0.67 -18.95
C ILE A 112 9.67 -0.41 -20.01
N SER A 113 8.44 -0.14 -19.58
CA SER A 113 7.31 0.13 -20.47
C SER A 113 6.29 1.06 -19.83
N SER A 114 5.35 1.55 -20.64
CA SER A 114 4.27 2.41 -20.16
C SER A 114 3.36 1.76 -19.11
N GLN A 115 3.45 0.44 -18.90
CA GLN A 115 2.67 -0.28 -17.89
C GLN A 115 3.09 0.06 -16.45
N ALA A 116 4.28 0.63 -16.25
CA ALA A 116 4.81 0.98 -14.93
C ALA A 116 5.29 2.45 -14.85
N THR A 117 4.79 3.33 -15.72
CA THR A 117 5.17 4.76 -15.73
C THR A 117 3.99 5.68 -15.47
N GLY A 118 4.28 6.89 -14.96
CA GLY A 118 3.31 7.96 -14.81
C GLY A 118 2.08 7.49 -14.02
N ALA A 119 0.88 7.73 -14.53
CA ALA A 119 -0.36 7.35 -13.86
C ALA A 119 -0.57 5.82 -13.74
N ASN A 120 0.16 5.00 -14.49
CA ASN A 120 0.10 3.54 -14.35
C ASN A 120 1.02 3.01 -13.25
N ALA A 121 1.89 3.86 -12.68
CA ALA A 121 2.76 3.45 -11.59
C ALA A 121 1.98 3.45 -10.27
N THR A 122 1.35 2.31 -9.96
CA THR A 122 0.56 2.12 -8.74
C THR A 122 1.08 0.93 -7.94
N LEU A 123 0.76 0.89 -6.64
CA LEU A 123 1.09 -0.24 -5.76
C LEU A 123 0.61 -1.58 -6.34
N GLY A 124 -0.55 -1.57 -7.01
CA GLY A 124 -1.13 -2.71 -7.73
C GLY A 124 -0.17 -3.36 -8.72
N VAL A 125 0.63 -2.57 -9.45
CA VAL A 125 1.62 -3.10 -10.40
C VAL A 125 2.68 -3.94 -9.70
N PHE A 126 3.15 -3.50 -8.53
CA PHE A 126 4.14 -4.25 -7.77
C PHE A 126 3.56 -5.56 -7.21
N VAL A 127 2.41 -5.51 -6.54
CA VAL A 127 1.83 -6.72 -5.93
C VAL A 127 1.39 -7.75 -6.98
N ASP A 128 0.99 -7.31 -8.18
CA ASP A 128 0.65 -8.20 -9.29
C ASP A 128 1.86 -9.00 -9.81
N VAL A 129 3.08 -8.45 -9.80
CA VAL A 129 4.31 -9.19 -10.17
C VAL A 129 4.51 -10.46 -9.31
N TYR A 130 3.94 -10.45 -8.10
CA TYR A 130 4.00 -11.55 -7.13
C TYR A 130 2.70 -12.32 -7.01
N ASP A 131 1.74 -12.09 -7.92
CA ASP A 131 0.40 -12.68 -7.91
C ASP A 131 -0.37 -12.42 -6.58
N VAL A 132 -0.01 -11.37 -5.84
CA VAL A 132 -0.71 -10.96 -4.63
C VAL A 132 -1.93 -10.13 -5.01
N GLU A 133 -3.12 -10.62 -4.64
CA GLU A 133 -4.37 -9.91 -4.90
C GLU A 133 -4.63 -8.90 -3.78
N LEU A 134 -4.67 -7.62 -4.16
CA LEU A 134 -5.01 -6.51 -3.26
C LEU A 134 -6.27 -5.82 -3.74
N THR A 135 -7.28 -5.74 -2.88
CA THR A 135 -8.47 -4.92 -3.06
C THR A 135 -8.68 -4.05 -1.84
N ASP A 136 -9.71 -3.20 -1.84
CA ASP A 136 -10.06 -2.35 -0.68
C ASP A 136 -10.50 -3.14 0.56
N SER A 137 -10.79 -4.44 0.42
CA SER A 137 -11.29 -5.25 1.53
C SER A 137 -10.71 -6.66 1.60
N SER A 138 -9.68 -6.97 0.80
CA SER A 138 -9.09 -8.31 0.71
C SER A 138 -7.61 -8.25 0.37
N LEU A 139 -6.83 -9.13 1.00
CA LEU A 139 -5.43 -9.36 0.69
C LEU A 139 -5.19 -10.87 0.61
N VAL A 140 -4.83 -11.36 -0.58
CA VAL A 140 -4.62 -12.79 -0.83
C VAL A 140 -3.25 -13.02 -1.42
N PHE A 141 -2.46 -13.83 -0.74
CA PHE A 141 -1.17 -14.30 -1.24
C PHE A 141 -1.34 -15.65 -1.95
N PRO A 142 -0.61 -15.89 -3.06
CA PRO A 142 -0.52 -17.22 -3.63
C PRO A 142 0.22 -18.16 -2.68
N ALA A 143 0.10 -19.47 -2.88
CA ALA A 143 0.60 -20.48 -1.93
C ALA A 143 2.13 -20.47 -1.73
N ASP A 144 2.88 -19.92 -2.69
CA ASP A 144 4.32 -19.75 -2.67
C ASP A 144 4.77 -18.37 -2.12
N GLN A 145 3.85 -17.58 -1.57
CA GLN A 145 4.12 -16.29 -0.95
C GLN A 145 3.40 -16.18 0.39
N GLY A 146 3.98 -15.51 1.38
CA GLY A 146 3.26 -15.09 2.59
C GLY A 146 2.50 -16.23 3.32
N GLY A 147 2.94 -17.49 3.17
CA GLY A 147 2.26 -18.67 3.69
C GLY A 147 0.86 -18.96 3.09
N GLY A 148 0.52 -18.37 1.94
CA GLY A 148 -0.80 -18.50 1.33
C GLY A 148 -1.92 -17.78 2.11
N LEU A 149 -1.57 -16.70 2.81
CA LEU A 149 -2.52 -15.89 3.59
C LEU A 149 -3.70 -15.45 2.72
N SER A 150 -4.91 -15.60 3.26
CA SER A 150 -6.14 -15.04 2.68
C SER A 150 -6.86 -14.26 3.76
N PHE A 151 -6.88 -12.94 3.61
CA PHE A 151 -7.55 -12.00 4.49
C PHE A 151 -8.76 -11.39 3.78
N SER A 152 -9.88 -11.27 4.51
CA SER A 152 -11.10 -10.56 4.10
C SER A 152 -11.59 -9.72 5.28
N GLU A 153 -11.81 -8.43 5.05
CA GLU A 153 -12.33 -7.51 6.09
C GLU A 153 -13.68 -7.99 6.63
N GLY A 154 -13.84 -7.94 7.94
CA GLY A 154 -15.06 -8.37 8.63
C GLY A 154 -15.17 -9.89 8.85
N ASP A 155 -14.38 -10.69 8.13
CA ASP A 155 -14.31 -12.15 8.32
C ASP A 155 -13.09 -12.58 9.13
N THR A 156 -11.97 -11.87 8.96
CA THR A 156 -10.70 -12.22 9.61
C THR A 156 -10.48 -11.39 10.87
N MET A 157 -10.10 -12.07 11.95
CA MET A 157 -9.81 -11.45 13.24
C MET A 157 -8.32 -11.17 13.41
N CYS A 158 -8.04 -10.29 14.36
CA CYS A 158 -6.76 -9.90 14.86
C CYS A 158 -6.73 -10.08 16.38
N GLY A 159 -6.54 -11.33 16.81
CA GLY A 159 -6.83 -11.71 18.19
C GLY A 159 -8.33 -11.55 18.45
N ASP A 160 -8.70 -10.64 19.36
CA ASP A 160 -10.10 -10.41 19.75
C ASP A 160 -10.80 -9.29 18.95
N GLU A 161 -10.08 -8.58 18.07
CA GLU A 161 -10.60 -7.44 17.29
C GLU A 161 -10.69 -7.77 15.80
N PRO A 162 -11.66 -7.22 15.04
CA PRO A 162 -11.68 -7.39 13.59
C PRO A 162 -10.43 -6.79 12.93
N GLY A 163 -9.85 -7.50 11.97
CA GLY A 163 -8.79 -6.93 11.14
C GLY A 163 -9.36 -5.97 10.09
N GLN A 164 -8.63 -4.89 9.85
CA GLN A 164 -8.85 -3.89 8.81
C GLN A 164 -7.66 -3.87 7.86
N LEU A 165 -7.92 -3.70 6.57
CA LEU A 165 -6.89 -3.55 5.56
C LEU A 165 -6.63 -2.07 5.28
N SER A 166 -5.37 -1.68 5.30
CA SER A 166 -4.95 -0.32 4.97
C SER A 166 -3.55 -0.31 4.38
N VAL A 167 -3.17 0.81 3.76
CA VAL A 167 -1.79 1.08 3.37
C VAL A 167 -1.37 2.39 4.02
N THR A 168 -0.29 2.34 4.80
CA THR A 168 0.34 3.56 5.34
C THR A 168 1.54 3.92 4.48
N VAL A 169 1.56 5.17 4.01
CA VAL A 169 2.58 5.69 3.10
C VAL A 169 3.33 6.83 3.74
N TRP A 170 4.65 6.73 3.80
CA TRP A 170 5.55 7.85 4.11
C TRP A 170 6.18 8.37 2.80
N PRO A 171 6.06 9.67 2.49
CA PRO A 171 6.68 10.24 1.29
C PRO A 171 8.21 10.23 1.27
N ASP A 172 8.86 9.96 2.40
CA ASP A 172 10.30 10.00 2.61
C ASP A 172 10.68 9.03 3.76
N TYR A 173 11.58 8.08 3.52
CA TYR A 173 12.04 7.11 4.52
C TYR A 173 12.73 7.77 5.72
N ALA A 174 13.32 8.95 5.54
CA ALA A 174 13.98 9.67 6.62
C ALA A 174 13.00 10.39 7.55
N ASP A 175 11.73 10.57 7.14
CA ASP A 175 10.69 11.18 7.95
C ASP A 175 9.68 10.14 8.43
N THR A 176 9.81 9.73 9.69
CA THR A 176 8.92 8.75 10.31
C THR A 176 7.61 9.34 10.82
N GLU A 177 7.47 10.67 10.88
CA GLU A 177 6.34 11.35 11.52
C GLU A 177 5.24 11.73 10.52
N ARG A 178 5.58 11.90 9.24
CA ARG A 178 4.63 12.29 8.20
C ARG A 178 4.20 11.11 7.34
N SER A 179 3.07 10.50 7.70
CA SER A 179 2.42 9.48 6.90
C SER A 179 0.99 9.81 6.50
N VAL A 180 0.50 9.06 5.51
CA VAL A 180 -0.90 9.03 5.10
C VAL A 180 -1.37 7.58 5.18
N THR A 181 -2.49 7.34 5.84
CA THR A 181 -3.13 6.03 5.86
C THR A 181 -4.32 6.03 4.89
N VAL A 182 -4.33 5.03 4.01
CA VAL A 182 -5.30 4.85 2.94
C VAL A 182 -6.08 3.56 3.19
N THR A 183 -7.41 3.59 3.06
CA THR A 183 -8.30 2.43 3.26
C THR A 183 -9.16 2.10 2.03
N GLU A 184 -9.01 2.85 0.94
CA GLU A 184 -9.74 2.66 -0.33
C GLU A 184 -8.82 2.93 -1.52
N GLY A 185 -9.13 2.35 -2.68
CA GLY A 185 -8.27 2.42 -3.86
C GLY A 185 -6.87 1.86 -3.59
N LEU A 186 -6.76 0.81 -2.77
CA LEU A 186 -5.45 0.38 -2.22
C LEU A 186 -4.47 -0.06 -3.30
N ALA A 187 -4.96 -0.76 -4.34
CA ALA A 187 -4.15 -1.14 -5.50
C ALA A 187 -3.83 0.05 -6.42
N ASP A 188 -4.60 1.13 -6.35
CA ASP A 188 -4.46 2.32 -7.20
C ASP A 188 -3.61 3.42 -6.54
N ILE A 189 -3.05 3.17 -5.35
CA ILE A 189 -2.15 4.13 -4.68
C ILE A 189 -0.96 4.40 -5.59
N PRO A 190 -0.72 5.66 -5.99
CA PRO A 190 0.31 5.96 -6.97
C PRO A 190 1.70 6.00 -6.32
N VAL A 191 2.69 5.51 -7.08
CA VAL A 191 4.10 5.67 -6.77
C VAL A 191 4.58 6.96 -7.42
N THR A 192 4.74 8.00 -6.61
CA THR A 192 5.04 9.37 -7.07
C THR A 192 6.36 9.92 -6.55
N ARG A 193 7.07 9.14 -5.72
CA ARG A 193 8.35 9.53 -5.12
C ARG A 193 9.26 8.31 -4.98
N ASP A 194 10.51 8.52 -5.39
CA ASP A 194 11.64 7.76 -4.89
C ASP A 194 11.78 7.95 -3.37
N ASP A 195 12.52 7.08 -2.70
CA ASP A 195 12.81 7.17 -1.27
C ASP A 195 11.56 7.11 -0.36
N SER A 196 10.42 6.61 -0.86
CA SER A 196 9.17 6.50 -0.09
C SER A 196 9.06 5.17 0.67
N VAL A 197 8.07 5.06 1.57
CA VAL A 197 7.81 3.84 2.36
C VAL A 197 6.35 3.44 2.30
N PHE A 198 6.06 2.18 2.00
CA PHE A 198 4.71 1.62 1.87
C PHE A 198 4.51 0.45 2.83
N VAL A 199 3.58 0.54 3.77
CA VAL A 199 3.26 -0.58 4.68
C VAL A 199 1.82 -1.02 4.46
N ILE A 200 1.64 -2.17 3.82
CA ILE A 200 0.34 -2.81 3.58
C ILE A 200 -0.02 -3.58 4.85
N SER A 201 -1.04 -3.12 5.56
CA SER A 201 -1.35 -3.59 6.92
C SER A 201 -2.69 -4.30 6.98
N VAL A 202 -2.68 -5.49 7.57
CA VAL A 202 -3.87 -6.11 8.18
C VAL A 202 -3.72 -5.94 9.67
N ALA A 203 -4.49 -5.06 10.29
CA ALA A 203 -4.38 -4.74 11.72
C ALA A 203 -5.74 -4.31 12.31
N PRO A 204 -5.93 -4.32 13.64
CA PRO A 204 -7.09 -3.70 14.25
C PRO A 204 -7.23 -2.22 13.85
N GLU A 205 -8.46 -1.71 13.86
CA GLU A 205 -8.74 -0.29 13.63
C GLU A 205 -7.93 0.59 14.62
N GLY A 206 -7.26 1.61 14.10
CA GLY A 206 -6.46 2.53 14.91
C GLY A 206 -5.12 1.97 15.40
N ALA A 207 -4.67 0.81 14.91
CA ALA A 207 -3.33 0.32 15.18
C ALA A 207 -2.26 1.31 14.68
N GLU A 208 -1.27 1.59 15.53
CA GLU A 208 -0.13 2.44 15.18
C GLU A 208 0.82 1.69 14.25
N ILE A 209 0.93 2.13 13.00
CA ILE A 209 1.80 1.53 11.99
C ILE A 209 3.07 2.37 11.86
N GLY A 210 4.22 1.75 12.10
CA GLY A 210 5.53 2.37 11.88
C GLY A 210 6.17 1.90 10.56
N GLN A 211 7.18 2.63 10.11
CA GLN A 211 8.05 2.15 9.05
C GLN A 211 8.75 0.84 9.47
N PRO A 212 9.02 -0.08 8.53
CA PRO A 212 9.80 -1.27 8.85
C PRO A 212 11.25 -0.86 9.15
N SER A 213 11.93 -1.62 10.01
CA SER A 213 13.27 -1.27 10.47
C SER A 213 14.32 -1.14 9.35
N TRP A 214 14.11 -1.84 8.24
CA TRP A 214 15.01 -1.80 7.07
C TRP A 214 14.79 -0.56 6.19
N ALA A 215 13.72 0.22 6.39
CA ALA A 215 13.51 1.46 5.63
C ALA A 215 14.68 2.45 5.81
N ALA A 216 15.34 2.43 6.97
CA ALA A 216 16.54 3.24 7.22
C ALA A 216 17.75 2.85 6.35
N ASP A 217 17.77 1.61 5.84
CA ASP A 217 18.83 1.07 4.98
C ASP A 217 18.52 1.25 3.49
N LEU A 218 17.39 1.87 3.13
CA LEU A 218 16.94 2.06 1.74
C LEU A 218 18.04 2.62 0.81
N PRO A 219 18.86 3.62 1.20
CA PRO A 219 19.96 4.08 0.34
C PRO A 219 21.04 3.03 0.08
N GLU A 220 21.33 2.17 1.05
CA GLU A 220 22.30 1.09 0.88
C GLU A 220 21.73 -0.02 0.02
N LEU A 221 20.48 -0.42 0.27
CA LEU A 221 19.80 -1.49 -0.46
C LEU A 221 19.58 -1.10 -1.93
N GLY A 222 19.09 0.11 -2.20
CA GLY A 222 18.92 0.61 -3.57
C GLY A 222 20.24 0.74 -4.34
N ALA A 223 21.34 1.11 -3.66
CA ALA A 223 22.64 1.20 -4.32
C ALA A 223 23.19 -0.16 -4.80
N ARG A 224 22.71 -1.29 -4.26
CA ARG A 224 23.14 -2.65 -4.67
C ARG A 224 22.56 -3.07 -6.02
N ASP A 225 21.42 -2.50 -6.37
CA ASP A 225 20.66 -2.83 -7.58
C ASP A 225 21.15 -2.08 -8.83
N GLY A 226 22.23 -1.30 -8.69
CA GLY A 226 23.13 -0.88 -9.77
C GLY A 226 22.43 -0.33 -11.02
N GLY A 227 22.13 0.97 -11.02
CA GLY A 227 21.70 1.69 -12.23
C GLY A 227 22.73 1.72 -13.35
#